data_AF-A0A223S1N3-F1
#
_entry.id   AF-A0A223S1N3-F1
#
_cell.length_a   1.000
_cell.length_b   1.000
_cell.length_c   1.000
_cell.angle_alpha   90.00
_cell.angle_beta   90.00
_cell.angle_gamma   90.00
#
_symmetry.space_group_name_H-M   'P 1'
#
loop_
_entity.id
_entity.type
_entity.pdbx_description
1 polymer ?
#
loop_
_entity_poly.entity_id
_entity_poly.type
_entity_poly.pdbx_seq_one_letter_code
_entity_poly.pdbx_strand_id
1 'polypeptide(L)'
;MTSNPDQYAPSRIKKIMADRLKVSPDSLGDDMSLEALGLNSFALAEMLSAVEQDYGTRLDIDSLAERVTPLMSLRDLLTEISLTLAHPRAAESDC
;
A
#
# COMPACT_ATOMS: atom_id res chain seq x y z
N MET A 1 -9.51 13.69 16.16
CA MET A 1 -9.79 12.32 15.71
C MET A 1 -8.58 11.47 16.05
N THR A 2 -8.74 10.50 16.96
CA THR A 2 -7.68 9.56 17.33
C THR A 2 -7.47 8.57 16.19
N SER A 3 -6.44 8.76 15.38
CA SER A 3 -5.99 7.72 14.45
C SER A 3 -5.54 6.52 15.27
N ASN A 4 -6.29 5.42 15.19
CA ASN A 4 -5.97 4.18 15.86
C ASN A 4 -4.83 3.53 15.07
N PRO A 5 -3.65 3.23 15.66
CA PRO A 5 -2.53 2.63 14.92
C PRO A 5 -2.90 1.29 14.25
N ASP A 6 -3.90 0.59 14.79
CA ASP A 6 -4.46 -0.63 14.21
C ASP A 6 -5.21 -0.42 12.88
N GLN A 7 -5.57 0.83 12.53
CA GLN A 7 -6.38 1.12 11.35
C GLN A 7 -5.63 0.83 10.04
N TYR A 8 -4.29 0.86 10.06
CA TYR A 8 -3.43 0.63 8.89
C TYR A 8 -2.80 -0.77 8.88
N ALA A 9 -3.47 -1.77 9.45
CA ALA A 9 -2.94 -3.13 9.50
C ALA A 9 -2.62 -3.67 8.08
N PRO A 10 -1.46 -4.32 7.87
CA PRO A 10 -1.08 -4.94 6.60
C PRO A 10 -2.16 -5.86 5.99
N SER A 11 -2.89 -6.59 6.84
CA SER A 11 -3.98 -7.46 6.42
C SER A 11 -5.16 -6.71 5.81
N ARG A 12 -5.44 -5.48 6.26
CA ARG A 12 -6.50 -4.63 5.70
C ARG A 12 -6.08 -4.04 4.36
N ILE A 13 -4.84 -3.58 4.26
CA ILE A 13 -4.25 -3.11 3.00
C ILE A 13 -4.29 -4.23 1.96
N LYS A 14 -3.89 -5.45 2.34
CA LYS A 14 -3.97 -6.63 1.48
C LYS A 14 -5.38 -6.91 0.97
N LYS A 15 -6.40 -6.72 1.82
CA LYS A 15 -7.80 -6.89 1.44
C LYS A 15 -8.24 -5.85 0.40
N ILE A 16 -7.83 -4.60 0.55
CA ILE A 16 -8.11 -3.52 -0.42
C ILE A 16 -7.48 -3.87 -1.78
N MET A 17 -6.24 -4.37 -1.78
CA MET A 17 -5.58 -4.83 -3.00
C MET A 17 -6.34 -5.97 -3.67
N ALA A 18 -6.70 -7.00 -2.89
CA ALA A 18 -7.39 -8.17 -3.39
C ALA A 18 -8.74 -7.81 -4.03
N ASP A 19 -9.49 -6.91 -3.40
CA ASP A 19 -10.77 -6.41 -3.92
C ASP A 19 -10.60 -5.68 -5.26
N ARG A 20 -9.59 -4.81 -5.37
CA ARG A 20 -9.28 -4.09 -6.62
C ARG A 20 -8.83 -5.02 -7.74
N LEU A 21 -8.01 -6.01 -7.41
CA LEU A 21 -7.54 -7.03 -8.36
C LEU A 21 -8.62 -8.10 -8.66
N LYS A 22 -9.76 -8.08 -7.96
CA LYS A 22 -10.84 -9.06 -8.04
C LYS A 22 -10.34 -10.50 -7.81
N VAL A 23 -9.38 -10.65 -6.89
CA VAL A 23 -8.81 -11.93 -6.48
C VAL A 23 -9.05 -12.15 -4.99
N SER A 24 -8.89 -13.40 -4.52
CA SER A 24 -8.94 -13.68 -3.08
C SER A 24 -7.69 -13.14 -2.39
N PRO A 25 -7.77 -12.54 -1.19
CA PRO A 25 -6.57 -12.18 -0.43
C PRO A 25 -5.67 -13.38 -0.12
N ASP A 26 -6.23 -14.59 -0.02
CA ASP A 26 -5.45 -15.83 0.16
C ASP A 26 -4.68 -16.25 -1.10
N SER A 27 -5.09 -15.75 -2.28
CA SER A 27 -4.38 -16.01 -3.54
C SER A 27 -3.14 -15.13 -3.72
N LEU A 28 -3.04 -14.04 -2.95
CA LEU A 28 -1.85 -13.18 -2.90
C LEU A 28 -0.86 -13.79 -1.90
N GLY A 29 0.17 -14.48 -2.37
CA GLY A 29 1.19 -15.06 -1.51
C GLY A 29 2.03 -13.99 -0.83
N ASP A 30 2.15 -14.06 0.50
CA ASP A 30 2.91 -13.09 1.30
C ASP A 30 4.40 -13.02 0.93
N ASP A 31 4.98 -14.18 0.62
CA ASP A 31 6.40 -14.34 0.32
C ASP A 31 6.69 -14.25 -1.21
N MET A 32 5.66 -13.98 -2.03
CA MET A 32 5.86 -13.74 -3.47
C MET A 32 6.47 -12.36 -3.69
N SER A 33 7.40 -12.28 -4.64
CA SER A 33 7.96 -10.99 -5.06
C SER A 33 6.91 -10.16 -5.81
N LEU A 34 7.06 -8.83 -5.76
CA LEU A 34 6.20 -7.93 -6.53
C LEU A 34 6.24 -8.23 -8.03
N GLU A 35 7.42 -8.52 -8.57
CA GLU A 35 7.59 -8.93 -9.96
C GLU A 35 6.80 -10.21 -10.29
N ALA A 36 6.84 -11.23 -9.41
CA ALA A 36 6.10 -12.48 -9.62
C ALA A 36 4.58 -12.29 -9.54
N LEU A 37 4.12 -11.27 -8.80
CA LEU A 37 2.72 -10.85 -8.74
C LEU A 37 2.32 -9.94 -9.91
N GLY A 38 3.26 -9.55 -10.78
CA GLY A 38 3.02 -8.58 -11.86
C GLY A 38 2.82 -7.14 -11.37
N LEU A 39 3.20 -6.84 -10.12
CA LEU A 39 3.15 -5.51 -9.53
C LEU A 39 4.34 -4.67 -10.04
N ASN A 40 4.16 -4.11 -11.24
CA ASN A 40 5.08 -3.11 -11.79
C ASN A 40 4.78 -1.70 -11.23
N SER A 41 5.59 -0.71 -11.62
CA SER A 41 5.44 0.68 -11.13
C SER A 41 4.05 1.28 -11.40
N PHE A 42 3.40 0.90 -12.49
CA PHE A 42 2.04 1.36 -12.81
C PHE A 42 1.00 0.71 -11.91
N ALA A 43 1.05 -0.62 -11.78
CA ALA A 43 0.16 -1.38 -10.90
C ALA A 43 0.31 -0.96 -9.43
N LEU A 44 1.55 -0.67 -9.01
CA LEU A 44 1.83 -0.12 -7.68
C LEU A 44 1.19 1.26 -7.50
N ALA A 45 1.30 2.17 -8.47
CA ALA A 45 0.66 3.48 -8.39
C ALA A 45 -0.88 3.39 -8.31
N GLU A 46 -1.51 2.55 -9.13
CA GLU A 46 -2.97 2.32 -9.06
C GLU A 46 -3.39 1.74 -7.71
N MET A 47 -2.60 0.80 -7.19
CA MET A 47 -2.82 0.20 -5.89
C MET A 47 -2.73 1.24 -4.77
N LEU A 48 -1.71 2.08 -4.77
CA LEU A 48 -1.54 3.14 -3.78
C LEU A 48 -2.70 4.13 -3.84
N SER A 49 -3.14 4.50 -5.04
CA SER A 49 -4.32 5.37 -5.21
C SER A 49 -5.60 4.74 -4.64
N ALA A 50 -5.79 3.43 -4.80
CA ALA A 50 -6.92 2.74 -4.19
C ALA A 50 -6.87 2.75 -2.65
N VAL A 51 -5.68 2.60 -2.08
CA VAL A 51 -5.46 2.69 -0.63
C VAL A 51 -5.73 4.10 -0.12
N GLU A 52 -5.23 5.14 -0.80
CA GLU A 52 -5.52 6.54 -0.51
C GLU A 52 -7.03 6.84 -0.50
N GLN A 53 -7.75 6.34 -1.51
CA GLN A 53 -9.20 6.51 -1.61
C GLN A 53 -9.97 5.83 -0.47
N ASP A 54 -9.57 4.61 -0.07
CA ASP A 54 -10.25 3.86 1.01
C ASP A 54 -10.01 4.51 2.38
N TYR A 55 -8.79 4.99 2.62
CA TYR A 55 -8.40 5.61 3.88
C TYR A 55 -8.66 7.13 3.95
N GLY A 56 -9.00 7.77 2.82
CA GLY A 56 -9.19 9.22 2.74
C GLY A 56 -7.93 10.01 3.06
N THR A 57 -6.75 9.48 2.70
CA THR A 57 -5.44 10.08 3.00
C THR A 57 -4.59 10.19 1.72
N ARG A 58 -3.50 10.96 1.78
CA ARG A 58 -2.46 10.96 0.73
C ARG A 58 -1.20 10.27 1.23
N LEU A 59 -0.68 9.39 0.39
CA LEU A 59 0.58 8.69 0.58
C LEU A 59 1.71 9.49 -0.03
N ASP A 60 2.86 9.50 0.63
CA ASP A 60 4.08 10.05 0.06
C ASP A 60 4.72 8.99 -0.86
N ILE A 61 4.24 8.95 -2.11
CA ILE A 61 4.64 7.93 -3.10
C ILE A 61 6.14 8.00 -3.37
N ASP A 62 6.74 9.19 -3.39
CA ASP A 62 8.18 9.37 -3.58
C ASP A 62 8.98 8.65 -2.49
N SER A 63 8.69 8.94 -1.22
CA SER A 63 9.34 8.27 -0.07
C SER A 63 9.14 6.75 -0.09
N LEU A 64 7.94 6.29 -0.46
CA LEU A 64 7.67 4.85 -0.56
C LEU A 64 8.47 4.21 -1.70
N ALA A 65 8.55 4.86 -2.87
CA ALA A 65 9.27 4.35 -4.03
C ALA A 65 10.78 4.20 -3.79
N GLU A 66 11.37 5.04 -2.93
CA GLU A 66 12.77 4.91 -2.53
C GLU A 66 13.07 3.65 -1.69
N ARG A 67 12.04 3.07 -1.06
CA ARG A 67 12.16 1.88 -0.19
C ARG A 67 11.65 0.59 -0.85
N VAL A 68 10.81 0.73 -1.88
CA VAL A 68 10.22 -0.40 -2.61
C VAL A 68 11.17 -0.91 -3.69
N THR A 69 11.36 -2.23 -3.74
CA THR A 69 12.14 -2.89 -4.80
C THR A 69 11.34 -4.00 -5.47
N PRO A 70 11.55 -4.31 -6.76
CA PRO A 70 10.76 -5.34 -7.47
C PRO A 70 10.88 -6.74 -6.86
N LEU A 71 12.00 -7.00 -6.18
CA LEU A 71 12.31 -8.29 -5.55
C LEU A 71 11.78 -8.41 -4.12
N MET A 72 11.23 -7.33 -3.54
CA MET A 72 10.67 -7.39 -2.18
C MET A 72 9.42 -8.28 -2.15
N SER A 73 9.16 -8.87 -0.99
CA SER A 73 7.96 -9.67 -0.79
C SER A 73 6.72 -8.78 -0.68
N LEU A 74 5.54 -9.36 -0.98
CA LEU A 74 4.27 -8.68 -0.73
C LEU A 74 4.12 -8.28 0.74
N ARG A 75 4.54 -9.13 1.68
CA ARG A 75 4.52 -8.83 3.12
C ARG A 75 5.29 -7.56 3.45
N ASP A 76 6.50 -7.43 2.90
CA ASP A 76 7.35 -6.26 3.12
C ASP A 76 6.69 -5.01 2.52
N LEU A 77 6.13 -5.11 1.31
CA LEU A 77 5.42 -4.00 0.69
C LEU A 77 4.25 -3.52 1.54
N LEU A 78 3.42 -4.44 2.03
CA LEU A 78 2.28 -4.11 2.89
C LEU A 78 2.72 -3.41 4.19
N THR A 79 3.88 -3.81 4.72
CA THR A 79 4.49 -3.19 5.90
C THR A 79 4.94 -1.77 5.59
N GLU A 80 5.64 -1.55 4.47
CA GLU A 80 6.08 -0.22 4.03
C GLU A 80 4.91 0.73 3.79
N ILE A 81 3.82 0.24 3.21
CA ILE A 81 2.60 1.03 3.00
C ILE A 81 1.95 1.36 4.34
N SER A 82 1.87 0.40 5.26
CA SER A 82 1.34 0.63 6.61
C SER A 82 2.13 1.70 7.36
N LEU A 83 3.46 1.65 7.29
CA LEU A 83 4.36 2.66 7.88
C LEU A 83 4.17 4.03 7.23
N THR A 84 3.97 4.08 5.91
CA THR A 84 3.73 5.33 5.17
C THR A 84 2.35 5.92 5.49
N LEU A 85 1.33 5.07 5.65
CA LEU A 85 -0.01 5.49 6.08
C LEU A 85 -0.04 6.03 7.51
N ALA A 86 0.84 5.51 8.39
CA ALA A 86 1.00 6.02 9.74
C ALA A 86 1.68 7.40 9.78
N HIS A 87 2.45 7.74 8.75
CA HIS A 87 3.12 9.03 8.59
C HIS A 87 2.74 9.65 7.24
N PRO A 88 1.45 9.95 7.01
CA PRO A 88 1.03 10.52 5.75
C PRO A 88 1.67 11.90 5.62
N ARG A 89 2.16 12.23 4.41
CA ARG A 89 2.59 13.61 4.13
C ARG A 89 1.41 14.50 4.44
N ALA A 90 1.59 15.45 5.37
CA ALA A 90 0.59 16.48 5.60
C ALA A 90 0.32 17.10 4.23
N ALA A 91 -0.91 16.92 3.73
CA ALA A 91 -1.34 17.53 2.50
C ALA A 91 -0.94 18.99 2.60
N GLU A 92 0.04 19.42 1.80
CA GLU A 92 0.44 20.81 1.79
C GLU A 92 -0.85 21.59 1.52
N SER A 93 -1.23 22.42 2.51
CA SER A 93 -2.32 23.37 2.37
C SER A 93 -1.95 24.25 1.20
N ASP A 94 -2.44 23.90 0.02
CA ASP A 94 -2.42 24.73 -1.16
C ASP A 94 -3.38 25.90 -0.86
N CYS A 95 -2.79 27.01 -0.42
CA CYS A 95 -3.43 28.31 -0.23
C CYS A 95 -3.73 28.96 -1.59
#